data_AF-A0A816BPH2-F1
#
_entry.id   AF-A0A816BPH2-F1
#
_cell.length_a   1.000
_cell.length_b   1.000
_cell.length_c   1.000
_cell.angle_alpha   90.00
_cell.angle_beta   90.00
_cell.angle_gamma   90.00
#
_symmetry.space_group_name_H-M   'P 1'
#
loop_
_entity.id
_entity.type
_entity.pdbx_description
1 polymer ?
#
loop_
_entity_poly.entity_id
_entity_poly.type
_entity_poly.pdbx_seq_one_letter_code
_entity_poly.pdbx_strand_id
1 'polypeptide(L)'
;FKRVAWLKQQWKERRHAYRERIKKDKVKHEQVTVKARQRNNSILRKLTGKALENFRANTNYRQRKCRLKKRKRLINNKPSSFQNRQSFGKAMKKVTSALPKCDKKKKDVIQHIAQKYNLVPKPVQQRTCANMSDQIKNAVHKFYLRDNVSYQLPGKRDTIVVKNDDNTKITYQKRILLNNLRESFELFRE
;
A
#
# COMPACT_ATOMS: atom_id res chain seq x y z
N PHE A 1 1.00 -54.75 1.10
CA PHE A 1 0.76 -53.32 1.39
C PHE A 1 1.08 -52.34 0.24
N LYS A 2 2.24 -52.44 -0.44
CA LYS A 2 2.63 -51.50 -1.53
C LYS A 2 1.68 -51.46 -2.74
N ARG A 3 1.17 -52.62 -3.20
CA ARG A 3 0.25 -52.72 -4.36
C ARG A 3 -1.10 -52.02 -4.12
N VAL A 4 -1.65 -52.12 -2.90
CA VAL A 4 -2.91 -51.46 -2.52
C VAL A 4 -2.74 -49.94 -2.44
N ALA A 5 -1.59 -49.45 -1.94
CA ALA A 5 -1.29 -48.03 -1.92
C ALA A 5 -1.13 -47.45 -3.33
N TRP A 6 -0.44 -48.18 -4.22
CA TRP A 6 -0.28 -47.81 -5.63
C TRP A 6 -1.62 -47.74 -6.37
N LEU A 7 -2.50 -48.74 -6.19
CA LEU A 7 -3.85 -48.73 -6.79
C LEU A 7 -4.71 -47.57 -6.28
N LYS A 8 -4.63 -47.24 -4.98
CA LYS A 8 -5.33 -46.08 -4.41
C LYS A 8 -4.82 -44.76 -5.00
N GLN A 9 -3.52 -44.66 -5.26
CA GLN A 9 -2.91 -43.47 -5.86
C GLN A 9 -3.33 -43.30 -7.32
N GLN A 10 -3.24 -44.36 -8.12
CA GLN A 10 -3.71 -44.40 -9.51
C GLN A 10 -5.19 -44.02 -9.64
N TRP A 11 -6.03 -44.50 -8.71
CA TRP A 11 -7.46 -44.16 -8.73
C TRP A 11 -7.73 -42.69 -8.36
N LYS A 12 -6.95 -42.09 -7.45
CA LYS A 12 -7.03 -40.66 -7.16
C LYS A 12 -6.67 -39.81 -8.38
N GLU A 13 -5.60 -40.18 -9.07
CA GLU A 13 -5.12 -39.48 -10.28
C GLU A 13 -6.15 -39.54 -11.41
N ARG A 14 -6.68 -40.74 -11.70
CA ARG A 14 -7.75 -40.93 -12.69
C ARG A 14 -9.00 -40.11 -12.35
N ARG A 15 -9.41 -40.10 -11.09
CA ARG A 15 -10.54 -39.31 -10.60
C ARG A 15 -10.28 -37.80 -10.70
N HIS A 16 -9.04 -37.36 -10.45
CA HIS A 16 -8.66 -35.96 -10.60
C HIS A 16 -8.75 -35.53 -12.07
N ALA A 17 -8.14 -36.28 -12.98
CA ALA A 17 -8.19 -36.02 -14.42
C ALA A 17 -9.64 -35.97 -14.96
N TYR A 18 -10.49 -36.90 -14.51
CA TYR A 18 -11.92 -36.91 -14.85
C TYR A 18 -12.65 -35.65 -14.36
N ARG A 19 -12.39 -35.20 -13.12
CA ARG A 19 -12.99 -33.98 -12.56
C ARG A 19 -12.57 -32.74 -13.35
N GLU A 20 -11.31 -32.63 -13.72
CA GLU A 20 -10.81 -31.51 -14.51
C GLU A 20 -11.39 -31.51 -15.92
N ARG A 21 -11.54 -32.68 -16.57
CA ARG A 21 -12.24 -32.79 -17.87
C ARG A 21 -13.69 -32.32 -17.79
N ILE A 22 -14.41 -32.70 -16.74
CA ILE A 22 -15.81 -32.29 -16.55
C ILE A 22 -15.92 -30.79 -16.26
N LYS A 23 -15.04 -30.22 -15.43
CA LYS A 23 -15.10 -28.78 -15.11
C LYS A 23 -14.92 -27.87 -16.34
N LYS A 24 -14.18 -28.33 -17.35
CA LYS A 24 -13.98 -27.59 -18.61
C LYS A 24 -15.27 -27.48 -19.43
N ASP A 25 -16.15 -28.47 -19.35
CA ASP A 25 -17.43 -28.51 -20.05
C ASP A 25 -18.57 -28.11 -19.09
N LYS A 26 -19.01 -26.84 -19.17
CA LYS A 26 -20.03 -26.30 -18.27
C LYS A 26 -21.33 -27.11 -18.28
N VAL A 27 -21.77 -27.57 -19.45
CA VAL A 27 -23.02 -28.30 -19.63
C VAL A 27 -22.92 -29.68 -18.98
N LYS A 28 -21.84 -30.42 -19.24
CA LYS A 28 -21.63 -31.73 -18.57
C LYS A 28 -21.42 -31.57 -17.07
N HIS A 29 -20.72 -30.55 -16.62
CA HIS A 29 -20.54 -30.27 -15.19
C HIS A 29 -21.88 -30.05 -14.48
N GLU A 30 -22.77 -29.26 -15.07
CA GLU A 30 -24.09 -29.00 -14.53
C GLU A 30 -24.95 -30.28 -14.50
N GLN A 31 -25.01 -31.03 -15.59
CA GLN A 31 -25.73 -32.31 -15.66
C GLN A 31 -25.25 -33.32 -14.61
N VAL A 32 -23.93 -33.46 -14.44
CA VAL A 32 -23.33 -34.35 -13.42
C VAL A 32 -23.69 -33.87 -12.02
N THR A 33 -23.69 -32.56 -11.79
CA THR A 33 -24.06 -31.95 -10.50
C THR A 33 -25.54 -32.21 -10.17
N VAL A 34 -26.44 -32.02 -11.14
CA VAL A 34 -27.88 -32.26 -10.98
C VAL A 34 -28.15 -33.73 -10.70
N LYS A 35 -27.56 -34.66 -11.47
CA LYS A 35 -27.70 -36.11 -11.24
C LYS A 35 -27.18 -36.52 -9.86
N ALA A 36 -26.07 -35.97 -9.41
CA ALA A 36 -25.54 -36.24 -8.07
C ALA A 36 -26.47 -35.71 -6.96
N ARG A 37 -27.04 -34.50 -7.13
CA ARG A 37 -28.03 -33.94 -6.20
C ARG A 37 -29.29 -34.81 -6.13
N GLN A 38 -29.82 -35.24 -7.27
CA GLN A 38 -31.00 -36.12 -7.33
C GLN A 38 -30.75 -37.45 -6.62
N ARG A 39 -29.60 -38.10 -6.85
CA ARG A 39 -29.20 -39.32 -6.16
C ARG A 39 -29.07 -39.13 -4.65
N ASN A 40 -28.45 -38.04 -4.22
CA ASN A 40 -28.33 -37.76 -2.79
C ASN A 40 -29.71 -37.51 -2.16
N ASN A 41 -30.58 -36.73 -2.82
CA ASN A 41 -31.93 -36.48 -2.34
C ASN A 41 -32.77 -37.75 -2.27
N SER A 42 -32.65 -38.67 -3.23
CA SER A 42 -33.38 -39.94 -3.19
C SER A 42 -32.87 -40.85 -2.06
N ILE A 43 -31.57 -40.88 -1.79
CA ILE A 43 -31.00 -41.58 -0.63
C ILE A 43 -31.52 -40.97 0.67
N LEU A 44 -31.54 -39.63 0.77
CA LEU A 44 -32.03 -38.93 1.96
C LEU A 44 -33.52 -39.18 2.23
N ARG A 45 -34.34 -39.22 1.18
CA ARG A 45 -35.78 -39.53 1.27
C ARG A 45 -36.05 -40.95 1.75
N LYS A 46 -35.12 -41.88 1.53
CA LYS A 46 -35.22 -43.28 1.97
C LYS A 46 -34.74 -43.51 3.42
N LEU A 47 -34.14 -42.50 4.07
CA LEU A 47 -33.71 -42.61 5.46
C LEU A 47 -34.89 -42.40 6.40
N THR A 48 -35.18 -43.38 7.24
CA THR A 48 -36.22 -43.33 8.27
C THR A 48 -35.68 -43.76 9.64
N GLY A 49 -36.39 -43.37 10.70
CA GLY A 49 -36.09 -43.75 12.09
C GLY A 49 -34.66 -43.40 12.54
N LYS A 50 -34.00 -44.37 13.20
CA LYS A 50 -32.67 -44.22 13.81
C LYS A 50 -31.57 -43.84 12.80
N ALA A 51 -31.70 -44.24 11.54
CA ALA A 51 -30.75 -43.88 10.49
C ALA A 51 -30.83 -42.38 10.13
N LEU A 52 -32.03 -41.80 10.13
CA LEU A 52 -32.24 -40.37 9.88
C LEU A 52 -31.70 -39.51 11.04
N GLU A 53 -31.93 -39.94 12.28
CA GLU A 53 -31.40 -39.27 13.47
C GLU A 53 -29.87 -39.25 13.49
N ASN A 54 -29.24 -40.39 13.22
CA ASN A 54 -27.79 -40.49 13.10
C ASN A 54 -27.25 -39.58 11.97
N PHE A 55 -27.93 -39.52 10.82
CA PHE A 55 -27.55 -38.62 9.73
C PHE A 55 -27.61 -37.14 10.16
N ARG A 56 -28.68 -36.73 10.84
CA ARG A 56 -28.85 -35.36 11.37
C ARG A 56 -27.79 -35.04 12.42
N ALA A 57 -27.58 -35.92 13.40
CA ALA A 57 -26.57 -35.75 14.45
C ALA A 57 -25.16 -35.61 13.86
N ASN A 58 -24.80 -36.46 12.89
CA ASN A 58 -23.49 -36.42 12.25
C ASN A 58 -23.31 -35.16 11.38
N THR A 59 -24.38 -34.69 10.73
CA THR A 59 -24.39 -33.42 9.99
C THR A 59 -24.18 -32.23 10.92
N ASN A 60 -24.90 -32.19 12.05
CA ASN A 60 -24.75 -31.17 13.09
C ASN A 60 -23.34 -31.18 13.70
N TYR A 61 -22.78 -32.37 13.97
CA TYR A 61 -21.40 -32.52 14.45
C TYR A 61 -20.38 -31.97 13.46
N ARG A 62 -20.51 -32.30 12.17
CA ARG A 62 -19.63 -31.79 11.10
C ARG A 62 -19.72 -30.26 11.01
N GLN A 63 -20.93 -29.70 11.07
CA GLN A 63 -21.12 -28.25 11.08
C GLN A 63 -20.47 -27.62 12.32
N ARG A 64 -20.67 -28.19 13.51
CA ARG A 64 -20.05 -27.73 14.76
C ARG A 64 -18.52 -27.74 14.67
N LYS A 65 -17.92 -28.84 14.23
CA LYS A 65 -16.46 -28.95 13.97
C LYS A 65 -15.98 -27.89 12.97
N CYS A 66 -16.71 -27.66 11.89
CA CYS A 66 -16.38 -26.65 10.89
C CYS A 66 -16.40 -25.24 11.50
N ARG A 67 -17.45 -24.89 12.25
CA ARG A 67 -17.58 -23.61 12.97
C ARG A 67 -16.46 -23.41 13.99
N LEU A 68 -16.15 -24.42 14.78
CA LEU A 68 -15.03 -24.39 15.74
C LEU A 68 -13.68 -24.20 15.06
N LYS A 69 -13.41 -24.91 13.96
CA LYS A 69 -12.18 -24.75 13.18
C LYS A 69 -12.09 -23.35 12.56
N LYS A 70 -13.20 -22.79 12.09
CA LYS A 70 -13.28 -21.40 11.61
C LYS A 70 -12.97 -20.41 12.73
N ARG A 71 -13.52 -20.60 13.94
CA ARG A 71 -13.25 -19.76 15.11
C ARG A 71 -11.78 -19.84 15.55
N LYS A 72 -11.19 -21.05 15.64
CA LYS A 72 -9.76 -21.22 15.96
C LYS A 72 -8.83 -20.52 14.96
N ARG A 73 -9.16 -20.57 13.67
CA ARG A 73 -8.42 -19.83 12.62
C ARG A 73 -8.51 -18.32 12.75
N LEU A 74 -9.54 -17.78 13.40
CA LEU A 74 -9.68 -16.35 13.66
C LEU A 74 -8.86 -15.94 14.89
N ILE A 75 -8.85 -16.77 15.94
CA ILE A 75 -8.11 -16.54 17.18
C ILE A 75 -6.58 -16.60 16.98
N ASN A 76 -6.09 -17.47 16.10
CA ASN A 76 -4.64 -17.63 15.86
C ASN A 76 -4.01 -16.56 14.94
N ASN A 77 -4.76 -15.55 14.48
CA ASN A 77 -4.17 -14.46 13.69
C ASN A 77 -3.85 -13.28 14.62
N LYS A 78 -2.75 -12.58 14.32
CA LYS A 78 -2.34 -11.33 14.97
C LYS A 78 -3.55 -10.39 15.18
N PRO A 79 -3.56 -9.62 16.28
CA PRO A 79 -4.61 -8.64 16.52
C PRO A 79 -4.72 -7.72 15.30
N SER A 80 -5.87 -7.80 14.64
CA SER A 80 -6.23 -6.93 13.52
C SER A 80 -7.19 -5.88 14.08
N SER A 81 -7.05 -4.63 13.64
CA SER A 81 -8.04 -3.58 13.92
C SER A 81 -9.43 -3.90 13.37
N PHE A 82 -9.56 -4.91 12.50
CA PHE A 82 -10.84 -5.38 11.97
C PHE A 82 -11.43 -6.48 12.85
N GLN A 83 -12.72 -6.35 13.20
CA GLN A 83 -13.46 -7.36 13.96
C GLN A 83 -13.37 -8.78 13.36
N ASN A 84 -13.33 -8.90 12.03
CA ASN A 84 -13.36 -10.18 11.32
C ASN A 84 -12.44 -10.17 10.09
N ARG A 85 -11.81 -11.31 9.76
CA ARG A 85 -11.02 -11.45 8.51
C ARG A 85 -11.82 -11.17 7.24
N GLN A 86 -13.12 -11.46 7.27
CA GLN A 86 -14.02 -11.18 6.15
C GLN A 86 -14.23 -9.68 5.94
N SER A 87 -14.32 -8.88 7.01
CA SER A 87 -14.43 -7.43 6.88
C SER A 87 -13.14 -6.81 6.36
N PHE A 88 -11.98 -7.28 6.83
CA PHE A 88 -10.68 -6.91 6.26
C PHE A 88 -10.60 -7.23 4.75
N GLY A 89 -10.97 -8.45 4.34
CA GLY A 89 -10.95 -8.83 2.93
C GLY A 89 -11.89 -7.98 2.05
N LYS A 90 -13.06 -7.60 2.57
CA LYS A 90 -13.98 -6.68 1.88
C LYS A 90 -13.39 -5.28 1.76
N ALA A 91 -12.81 -4.76 2.84
CA ALA A 91 -12.15 -3.46 2.83
C ALA A 91 -10.98 -3.43 1.84
N MET A 92 -10.10 -4.44 1.89
CA MET A 92 -8.98 -4.59 0.96
C MET A 92 -9.47 -4.65 -0.48
N LYS A 93 -10.53 -5.42 -0.78
CA LYS A 93 -11.10 -5.52 -2.13
C LYS A 93 -11.60 -4.16 -2.64
N LYS A 94 -12.26 -3.36 -1.78
CA LYS A 94 -12.70 -2.01 -2.15
C LYS A 94 -11.52 -1.09 -2.48
N VAL A 95 -10.49 -1.12 -1.62
CA VAL A 95 -9.27 -0.32 -1.83
C VAL A 95 -8.57 -0.72 -3.12
N THR A 96 -8.34 -2.02 -3.35
CA THR A 96 -7.65 -2.48 -4.55
C THR A 96 -8.43 -2.20 -5.83
N SER A 97 -9.77 -2.27 -5.79
CA SER A 97 -10.60 -1.91 -6.95
C SER A 97 -10.62 -0.41 -7.25
N ALA A 98 -10.40 0.44 -6.23
CA ALA A 98 -10.38 1.89 -6.39
C ALA A 98 -9.00 2.42 -6.85
N LEU A 99 -7.94 1.62 -6.72
CA LEU A 99 -6.60 2.01 -7.14
C LEU A 99 -6.49 2.04 -8.68
N PRO A 100 -5.61 2.90 -9.24
CA PRO A 100 -5.34 2.95 -10.68
C PRO A 100 -4.92 1.58 -11.23
N LYS A 101 -5.20 1.27 -12.50
CA LYS A 101 -4.78 -0.01 -13.10
C LYS A 101 -3.26 -0.14 -13.26
N CYS A 102 -2.57 0.96 -13.58
CA CYS A 102 -1.13 1.02 -13.82
C CYS A 102 -0.33 0.91 -12.52
N ASP A 103 0.66 0.02 -12.48
CA ASP A 103 1.41 -0.29 -11.26
C ASP A 103 2.28 0.87 -10.74
N LYS A 104 2.85 1.69 -11.64
CA LYS A 104 3.58 2.91 -11.24
C LYS A 104 2.66 3.87 -10.47
N LYS A 105 1.49 4.18 -11.05
CA LYS A 105 0.48 5.04 -10.42
C LYS A 105 -0.04 4.47 -9.10
N LYS A 106 -0.20 3.14 -8.99
CA LYS A 106 -0.57 2.50 -7.71
C LYS A 106 0.49 2.76 -6.64
N LYS A 107 1.76 2.57 -6.97
CA LYS A 107 2.88 2.76 -6.03
C LYS A 107 2.91 4.20 -5.52
N ASP A 108 2.79 5.17 -6.41
CA ASP A 108 2.83 6.59 -6.05
C ASP A 108 1.67 6.97 -5.12
N VAL A 109 0.44 6.54 -5.44
CA VAL A 109 -0.74 6.78 -4.60
C VAL A 109 -0.58 6.15 -3.21
N ILE A 110 -0.14 4.89 -3.15
CA ILE A 110 0.08 4.20 -1.87
C ILE A 110 1.16 4.90 -1.05
N GLN A 111 2.25 5.31 -1.69
CA GLN A 111 3.35 6.03 -1.04
C GLN A 111 2.88 7.36 -0.45
N HIS A 112 2.09 8.14 -1.20
CA HIS A 112 1.49 9.38 -0.70
C HIS A 112 0.51 9.15 0.46
N ILE A 113 -0.32 8.12 0.39
CA ILE A 113 -1.21 7.76 1.50
C ILE A 113 -0.36 7.40 2.73
N ALA A 114 0.68 6.58 2.58
CA ALA A 114 1.56 6.19 3.68
C ALA A 114 2.25 7.40 4.32
N GLN A 115 2.72 8.35 3.51
CA GLN A 115 3.30 9.61 3.97
C GLN A 115 2.28 10.51 4.69
N LYS A 116 1.02 10.53 4.24
CA LYS A 116 -0.06 11.31 4.88
C LYS A 116 -0.36 10.82 6.31
N TYR A 117 -0.25 9.51 6.54
CA TYR A 117 -0.46 8.89 7.84
C TYR A 117 0.84 8.67 8.64
N ASN A 118 1.95 9.30 8.25
CA ASN A 118 3.26 9.19 8.90
C ASN A 118 3.75 7.74 9.07
N LEU A 119 3.34 6.83 8.18
CA LEU A 119 3.81 5.45 8.15
C LEU A 119 5.18 5.34 7.47
N VAL A 120 5.47 6.29 6.58
CA VAL A 120 6.76 6.42 5.88
C VAL A 120 7.16 7.89 5.95
N PRO A 121 8.42 8.21 6.30
CA PRO A 121 8.90 9.59 6.29
C PRO A 121 8.81 10.19 4.89
N LYS A 122 8.41 11.46 4.80
CA LYS A 122 8.48 12.18 3.53
C LYS A 122 9.96 12.34 3.15
N PRO A 123 10.34 12.09 1.89
CA PRO A 123 11.69 12.39 1.44
C PRO A 123 11.92 13.88 1.69
N VAL A 124 12.91 14.18 2.52
CA VAL A 124 13.37 15.55 2.69
C VAL A 124 13.93 15.94 1.33
N GLN A 125 13.27 16.86 0.63
CA GLN A 125 13.88 17.47 -0.54
C GLN A 125 15.14 18.17 -0.02
N GLN A 126 16.29 17.54 -0.23
CA GLN A 126 17.55 18.25 -0.15
C GLN A 126 17.46 19.34 -1.20
N ARG A 127 17.12 20.55 -0.78
CA ARG A 127 17.39 21.71 -1.61
C ARG A 127 18.88 21.63 -1.87
N THR A 128 19.26 21.47 -3.13
CA THR A 128 20.63 21.64 -3.59
C THR A 128 20.99 23.12 -3.46
N CYS A 129 20.94 23.65 -2.24
CA CYS A 129 21.80 24.75 -1.87
C CYS A 129 23.18 24.11 -1.88
N ALA A 130 23.89 24.21 -3.00
CA ALA A 130 25.31 23.87 -3.01
C ALA A 130 25.93 24.52 -1.77
N ASN A 131 26.60 23.74 -0.94
CA ASN A 131 27.25 24.24 0.27
C ASN A 131 28.36 25.21 -0.17
N MET A 132 28.00 26.46 -0.43
CA MET A 132 28.96 27.51 -0.71
C MET A 132 29.78 27.73 0.54
N SER A 133 31.10 27.79 0.40
CA SER A 133 31.97 28.09 1.52
C SER A 133 31.63 29.45 2.11
N ASP A 134 31.77 29.60 3.42
CA ASP A 134 31.45 30.87 4.09
C ASP A 134 32.35 32.01 3.61
N GLN A 135 33.54 31.69 3.09
CA GLN A 135 34.40 32.64 2.40
C GLN A 135 33.71 33.27 1.18
N ILE A 136 33.07 32.46 0.33
CA ILE A 136 32.38 32.97 -0.86
C ILE A 136 31.14 33.77 -0.44
N LYS A 137 30.38 33.29 0.56
CA LYS A 137 29.23 34.05 1.09
C LYS A 137 29.65 35.42 1.60
N ASN A 138 30.76 35.49 2.34
CA ASN A 138 31.30 36.75 2.86
C ASN A 138 31.82 37.66 1.75
N ALA A 139 32.48 37.13 0.73
CA ALA A 139 32.94 37.90 -0.42
C ALA A 139 31.75 38.52 -1.18
N VAL A 140 30.70 37.72 -1.43
CA VAL A 140 29.46 38.17 -2.05
C VAL A 140 28.79 39.24 -1.18
N HIS A 141 28.66 39.02 0.12
CA HIS A 141 28.08 40.00 1.04
C HIS A 141 28.85 41.34 1.03
N LYS A 142 30.19 41.29 1.07
CA LYS A 142 31.03 42.50 0.98
C LYS A 142 30.88 43.22 -0.35
N PHE A 143 30.74 42.49 -1.46
CA PHE A 143 30.50 43.08 -2.78
C PHE A 143 29.19 43.87 -2.83
N TYR A 144 28.10 43.30 -2.31
CA TYR A 144 26.81 43.98 -2.20
C TYR A 144 26.77 45.11 -1.16
N LEU A 145 27.80 45.24 -0.30
CA LEU A 145 27.90 46.35 0.65
C LEU A 145 28.63 47.57 0.06
N ARG A 146 29.15 47.50 -1.17
CA ARG A 146 29.80 48.64 -1.80
C ARG A 146 28.76 49.60 -2.37
N ASP A 147 28.92 50.89 -2.07
CA ASP A 147 27.96 51.93 -2.48
C ASP A 147 28.06 52.28 -3.97
N ASN A 148 29.17 51.90 -4.62
CA ASN A 148 29.33 52.02 -6.08
C ASN A 148 28.65 50.88 -6.86
N VAL A 149 28.29 49.78 -6.19
CA VAL A 149 27.66 48.60 -6.82
C VAL A 149 26.17 48.53 -6.48
N SER A 150 25.79 49.05 -5.31
CA SER A 150 24.44 48.97 -4.80
C SER A 150 24.06 50.24 -4.06
N TYR A 151 22.79 50.61 -4.16
CA TYR A 151 22.25 51.79 -3.49
C TYR A 151 21.27 51.36 -2.38
N GLN A 152 21.40 51.98 -1.19
CA GLN A 152 20.46 51.78 -0.09
C GLN A 152 19.12 52.39 -0.43
N LEU A 153 18.03 51.66 -0.16
CA LEU A 153 16.70 52.13 -0.50
C LEU A 153 16.22 53.18 0.52
N PRO A 154 16.02 54.46 0.16
CA PRO A 154 15.54 55.46 1.10
C PRO A 154 14.03 55.29 1.33
N GLY A 155 13.58 55.25 2.58
CA GLY A 155 12.16 55.33 2.93
C GLY A 155 11.68 54.40 4.04
N LYS A 156 10.36 54.41 4.30
CA LYS A 156 9.73 53.56 5.32
C LYS A 156 9.64 52.12 4.80
N ARG A 157 10.23 51.14 5.51
CA ARG A 157 10.37 49.69 5.19
C ARG A 157 11.61 49.28 4.39
N ASP A 158 12.70 50.01 4.56
CA ASP A 158 14.02 49.71 4.01
C ASP A 158 14.79 48.61 4.76
N THR A 159 14.28 48.11 5.88
CA THR A 159 14.95 47.06 6.68
C THR A 159 14.21 45.72 6.67
N ILE A 160 14.95 44.62 6.82
CA ILE A 160 14.46 43.25 6.94
C ILE A 160 15.10 42.63 8.18
N VAL A 161 14.29 42.01 9.04
CA VAL A 161 14.80 41.25 10.19
C VAL A 161 14.86 39.78 9.82
N VAL A 162 16.05 39.19 9.85
CA VAL A 162 16.30 37.76 9.61
C VAL A 162 16.67 37.10 10.93
N LYS A 163 16.09 35.93 11.20
CA LYS A 163 16.49 35.07 12.31
C LYS A 163 17.57 34.11 11.83
N ASN A 164 18.69 34.09 12.53
CA ASN A 164 19.75 33.11 12.30
C ASN A 164 19.43 31.78 13.01
N ASP A 165 20.19 30.75 12.67
CA ASP A 165 20.09 29.42 13.28
C ASP A 165 20.35 29.45 14.79
N ASP A 166 21.13 30.43 15.28
CA ASP A 166 21.41 30.67 16.70
C ASP A 166 20.28 31.43 17.43
N ASN A 167 19.08 31.55 16.83
CA ASN A 167 17.94 32.33 17.32
C ASN A 167 18.18 33.85 17.51
N THR A 168 19.34 34.36 17.12
CA THR A 168 19.64 35.79 17.09
C THR A 168 18.92 36.47 15.93
N LYS A 169 18.53 37.74 16.12
CA LYS A 169 17.87 38.55 15.10
C LYS A 169 18.88 39.54 14.54
N ILE A 170 19.12 39.52 13.24
CA ILE A 170 19.93 40.50 12.54
C ILE A 170 19.03 41.34 11.63
N THR A 171 19.18 42.65 11.70
CA THR A 171 18.47 43.59 10.83
C THR A 171 19.38 43.96 9.66
N TYR A 172 18.91 43.70 8.44
CA TYR A 172 19.59 44.07 7.19
C TYR A 172 18.88 45.23 6.53
N GLN A 173 19.64 46.15 5.92
CA GLN A 173 19.09 47.19 5.07
C GLN A 173 18.98 46.67 3.63
N LYS A 174 17.84 46.91 3.00
CA LYS A 174 17.57 46.59 1.60
C LYS A 174 18.44 47.47 0.73
N ARG A 175 19.13 46.83 -0.21
CA ARG A 175 19.95 47.48 -1.22
C ARG A 175 19.48 47.05 -2.60
N ILE A 176 19.43 48.00 -3.53
CA ILE A 176 19.18 47.76 -4.94
C ILE A 176 20.53 47.64 -5.63
N LEU A 177 20.74 46.56 -6.38
CA LEU A 177 21.91 46.43 -7.23
C LEU A 177 21.78 47.38 -8.42
N LEU A 178 22.80 48.21 -8.65
CA LEU A 178 22.81 49.18 -9.74
C LEU A 178 23.21 48.56 -11.08
N ASN A 179 23.95 47.44 -11.03
CA ASN A 179 24.52 46.79 -12.20
C ASN A 179 23.69 45.57 -12.60
N ASN A 180 23.74 45.23 -13.88
CA ASN A 180 23.22 43.97 -14.38
C ASN A 180 24.15 42.80 -14.00
N LEU A 181 23.63 41.56 -14.03
CA LEU A 181 24.42 40.36 -13.72
C LEU A 181 25.66 40.24 -14.61
N ARG A 182 25.55 40.62 -15.88
CA ARG A 182 26.66 40.59 -16.85
C ARG A 182 27.78 41.57 -16.48
N GLU A 183 27.41 42.81 -16.15
CA GLU A 183 28.36 43.87 -15.75
C GLU A 183 29.06 43.50 -14.43
N SER A 184 28.29 42.93 -13.49
CA SER A 184 28.85 42.46 -12.22
C SER A 184 29.84 41.32 -12.43
N PHE A 185 29.58 40.42 -13.39
CA PHE A 185 30.50 39.32 -13.71
C PHE A 185 31.80 39.80 -14.35
N GLU A 186 31.76 40.85 -15.16
CA GLU A 186 32.96 41.46 -15.76
C GLU A 186 33.90 42.02 -14.70
N LEU A 187 33.38 42.58 -13.59
CA LEU A 187 34.19 43.05 -12.44
C LEU A 187 34.96 41.94 -11.70
N PHE A 188 34.65 40.67 -11.97
CA PHE A 188 35.34 39.51 -11.38
C PHE A 188 36.24 38.78 -12.39
N ARG A 189 36.35 39.27 -13.63
CA ARG A 189 37.18 38.66 -14.69
C ARG A 189 38.59 39.27 -14.80
N GLU A 190 38.83 40.41 -14.17
CA GLU A 190 40.18 40.97 -13.93
C GLU A 190 40.86 40.26 -12.76
#